data_AF-A0A919YLR8-F1
#
_entry.id   AF-A0A919YLR8-F1
#
_cell.length_a   1.000
_cell.length_b   1.000
_cell.length_c   1.000
_cell.angle_alpha   90.00
_cell.angle_beta   90.00
_cell.angle_gamma   90.00
#
_symmetry.space_group_name_H-M   'P 1'
#
loop_
_entity.id
_entity.type
_entity.pdbx_description
1 polymer ?
#
loop_
_entity_poly.entity_id
_entity_poly.type
_entity_poly.pdbx_seq_one_letter_code
_entity_poly.pdbx_strand_id
1 'polypeptide(L)'
;MNMKTKSLIGFIALAIMLSGCGTPNNEANGGTPSAPSTPSTPSANESQLPANEDKAEPTMEPAASSDDIHIVIDQTEKPIEGDRNSFDFSVQKRPDGYALTSMEWSSANLSVVNSLQEAIEHGANGENGFYISGNGQFMGFFYDKALAGETGKVSFTFTDEQGNELIWSKEVTLL
;
A
#
# COMPACT_ATOMS: atom_id res chain seq x y z
N MET A 1 29.28 25.48 47.38
CA MET A 1 30.49 25.10 46.62
C MET A 1 30.04 24.13 45.54
N ASN A 2 29.56 24.65 44.41
CA ASN A 2 30.21 24.63 43.10
C ASN A 2 30.60 23.24 42.59
N MET A 3 29.91 22.75 41.57
CA MET A 3 30.57 22.36 40.33
C MET A 3 29.61 22.46 39.14
N LYS A 4 29.91 23.45 38.30
CA LYS A 4 29.38 23.65 36.94
C LYS A 4 30.24 22.82 35.98
N THR A 5 29.63 22.02 35.12
CA THR A 5 30.32 21.37 33.98
C THR A 5 29.38 21.38 32.78
N LYS A 6 29.36 22.48 32.02
CA LYS A 6 30.04 22.70 30.73
C LYS A 6 29.39 21.95 29.56
N SER A 7 28.63 22.73 28.80
CA SER A 7 28.15 22.49 27.43
C SER A 7 29.33 22.23 26.48
N LEU A 8 29.17 21.30 25.54
CA LEU A 8 30.00 21.18 24.35
C LEU A 8 29.11 21.25 23.11
N ILE A 9 29.19 22.40 22.45
CA ILE A 9 28.61 22.72 21.15
C ILE A 9 29.48 22.05 20.08
N GLY A 10 28.87 21.23 19.22
CA GLY A 10 29.49 20.69 18.01
C GLY A 10 28.69 21.10 16.79
N PHE A 11 29.05 22.23 16.18
CA PHE A 11 28.55 22.65 14.87
C PHE A 11 29.24 21.82 13.78
N ILE A 12 28.50 20.93 13.11
CA ILE A 12 28.92 20.37 11.82
C ILE A 12 28.09 21.07 10.75
N ALA A 13 28.73 22.00 10.04
CA ALA A 13 28.21 22.59 8.82
C ALA A 13 28.46 21.61 7.67
N LEU A 14 27.40 20.99 7.16
CA LEU A 14 27.44 20.24 5.91
C LEU A 14 26.71 21.04 4.83
N ALA A 15 27.49 21.71 3.98
CA ALA A 15 26.99 22.37 2.79
C ALA A 15 26.77 21.33 1.69
N ILE A 16 25.52 21.10 1.29
CA ILE A 16 25.17 20.33 0.09
C ILE A 16 24.63 21.33 -0.93
N MET A 17 25.47 21.64 -1.92
CA MET A 17 25.05 22.31 -3.16
C MET A 17 24.63 21.24 -4.15
N LEU A 18 23.35 21.20 -4.52
CA LEU A 18 22.91 20.60 -5.77
C LEU A 18 22.00 21.59 -6.49
N SER A 19 22.60 22.26 -7.47
CA SER A 19 21.91 23.02 -8.50
C SER A 19 21.33 22.05 -9.53
N GLY A 20 20.06 22.21 -9.87
CA GLY A 20 19.40 21.44 -10.93
C GLY A 20 18.08 22.07 -11.36
N CYS A 21 18.14 23.23 -12.03
CA CYS A 21 17.04 23.74 -12.86
C CYS A 21 16.91 22.87 -14.11
N GLY A 22 15.68 22.55 -14.54
CA GLY A 22 15.47 21.80 -15.77
C GLY A 22 14.01 21.64 -16.21
N THR A 23 13.28 22.73 -16.41
CA THR A 23 12.09 22.82 -17.29
C THR A 23 11.90 24.32 -17.56
N PRO A 24 11.52 24.80 -18.76
CA PRO A 24 10.45 24.25 -19.61
C PRO A 24 10.70 24.38 -21.14
N ASN A 25 9.64 24.16 -21.93
CA ASN A 25 9.40 24.50 -23.34
C ASN A 25 9.25 23.26 -24.24
N ASN A 26 8.26 23.11 -25.12
CA ASN A 26 7.32 24.02 -25.78
C ASN A 26 6.03 23.24 -26.12
N GLU A 27 4.83 23.81 -25.97
CA GLU A 27 4.07 24.49 -27.06
C GLU A 27 4.02 23.67 -28.37
N ALA A 28 2.88 23.03 -28.67
CA ALA A 28 1.67 23.58 -29.29
C ALA A 28 1.67 23.46 -30.83
N ASN A 29 0.87 22.52 -31.36
CA ASN A 29 0.03 22.64 -32.56
C ASN A 29 -0.55 21.25 -32.85
N GLY A 30 -1.86 21.02 -32.95
CA GLY A 30 -2.82 21.81 -33.71
C GLY A 30 -2.95 21.21 -35.11
N GLY A 31 -3.97 20.38 -35.35
CA GLY A 31 -4.31 19.93 -36.70
C GLY A 31 -5.00 18.57 -36.84
N THR A 32 -6.27 18.47 -36.44
CA THR A 32 -7.30 17.70 -37.20
C THR A 32 -7.87 18.69 -38.22
N PRO A 33 -8.37 18.34 -39.44
CA PRO A 33 -9.16 17.14 -39.73
C PRO A 33 -9.05 16.54 -41.15
N SER A 34 -9.51 15.30 -41.33
CA SER A 34 -10.42 14.86 -42.41
C SER A 34 -10.63 13.35 -42.37
N ALA A 35 -11.87 12.93 -42.09
CA ALA A 35 -12.45 11.65 -42.52
C ALA A 35 -13.09 11.86 -43.92
N PRO A 36 -13.84 10.92 -44.54
CA PRO A 36 -13.95 9.46 -44.38
C PRO A 36 -13.86 8.71 -45.75
N SER A 37 -13.78 7.37 -45.76
CA SER A 37 -14.36 6.50 -46.80
C SER A 37 -14.39 5.04 -46.35
N THR A 38 -15.59 4.54 -46.03
CA THR A 38 -16.02 3.12 -46.01
C THR A 38 -16.60 2.74 -47.39
N PRO A 39 -17.10 1.51 -47.64
CA PRO A 39 -16.68 0.16 -47.23
C PRO A 39 -16.57 -0.80 -48.45
N SER A 40 -16.02 -2.01 -48.29
CA SER A 40 -16.27 -3.13 -49.22
C SER A 40 -16.13 -4.48 -48.50
N THR A 41 -17.24 -5.21 -48.43
CA THR A 41 -17.40 -6.66 -48.18
C THR A 41 -18.42 -7.13 -49.26
N PRO A 42 -18.62 -8.43 -49.59
CA PRO A 42 -18.03 -9.66 -49.08
C PRO A 42 -17.64 -10.70 -50.17
N SER A 43 -16.97 -11.78 -49.80
CA SER A 43 -17.15 -13.07 -50.49
C SER A 43 -16.85 -14.23 -49.56
N ALA A 44 -17.89 -15.03 -49.33
CA ALA A 44 -17.85 -16.31 -48.67
C ALA A 44 -17.27 -17.38 -49.62
N ASN A 45 -16.55 -18.34 -49.06
CA ASN A 45 -16.73 -19.73 -49.49
C ASN A 45 -16.37 -20.69 -48.35
N GLU A 46 -17.31 -21.58 -48.06
CA GLU A 46 -17.20 -22.73 -47.16
C GLU A 46 -16.25 -23.79 -47.70
N SER A 47 -15.48 -24.45 -46.82
CA SER A 47 -15.57 -25.91 -46.64
C SER A 47 -14.57 -26.44 -45.60
N GLN A 48 -15.18 -27.00 -44.54
CA GLN A 48 -14.88 -28.29 -43.90
C GLN A 48 -13.48 -28.57 -43.31
N LEU A 49 -13.52 -28.64 -41.98
CA LEU A 49 -12.69 -29.44 -41.05
C LEU A 49 -12.52 -30.90 -41.53
N PRO A 50 -11.45 -31.62 -41.10
CA PRO A 50 -11.54 -32.24 -39.78
C PRO A 50 -10.23 -32.35 -38.98
N ALA A 51 -10.42 -32.53 -37.66
CA ALA A 51 -9.77 -33.50 -36.78
C ALA A 51 -9.08 -32.90 -35.54
N ASN A 52 -9.77 -33.06 -34.41
CA ASN A 52 -9.28 -33.38 -33.07
C ASN A 52 -7.88 -32.86 -32.68
N GLU A 53 -7.88 -31.70 -32.02
CA GLU A 53 -6.91 -31.44 -30.97
C GLU A 53 -7.63 -31.61 -29.63
N ASP A 54 -7.06 -32.48 -28.79
CA ASP A 54 -7.36 -32.64 -27.37
C ASP A 54 -7.30 -31.26 -26.71
N LYS A 55 -8.47 -30.61 -26.60
CA LYS A 55 -8.63 -29.38 -25.84
C LYS A 55 -8.56 -29.81 -24.38
N ALA A 56 -7.35 -29.82 -23.82
CA ALA A 56 -7.17 -29.77 -22.38
C ALA A 56 -8.09 -28.66 -21.85
N GLU A 57 -9.10 -29.05 -21.07
CA GLU A 57 -9.91 -28.09 -20.36
C GLU A 57 -8.96 -27.18 -19.57
N PRO A 58 -9.10 -25.84 -19.68
CA PRO A 58 -8.37 -24.97 -18.77
C PRO A 58 -8.80 -25.40 -17.37
N THR A 59 -7.86 -25.96 -16.61
CA THR A 59 -8.06 -26.20 -15.19
C THR A 59 -8.31 -24.82 -14.61
N MET A 60 -9.57 -24.51 -14.31
CA MET A 60 -9.92 -23.25 -13.66
C MET A 60 -9.27 -23.31 -12.29
N GLU A 61 -8.18 -22.57 -12.11
CA GLU A 61 -7.68 -22.29 -10.78
C GLU A 61 -8.82 -21.68 -9.96
N PRO A 62 -8.99 -22.09 -8.70
CA PRO A 62 -10.03 -21.52 -7.85
C PRO A 62 -9.81 -20.02 -7.72
N ALA A 63 -10.91 -19.25 -7.79
CA ALA A 63 -10.86 -17.81 -7.61
C ALA A 63 -10.32 -17.48 -6.21
N ALA A 64 -9.35 -16.55 -6.14
CA ALA A 64 -8.76 -16.11 -4.89
C ALA A 64 -9.82 -15.44 -3.99
N SER A 65 -9.72 -15.67 -2.67
CA SER A 65 -10.68 -15.18 -1.69
C SER A 65 -9.99 -14.49 -0.51
N SER A 66 -10.72 -13.61 0.19
CA SER A 66 -10.20 -12.99 1.43
C SER A 66 -10.00 -14.00 2.56
N ASP A 67 -10.68 -15.16 2.50
CA ASP A 67 -10.53 -16.25 3.47
C ASP A 67 -9.15 -16.94 3.37
N ASP A 68 -8.45 -16.75 2.25
CA ASP A 68 -7.08 -17.23 2.06
C ASP A 68 -6.01 -16.30 2.65
N ILE A 69 -6.42 -15.15 3.20
CA ILE A 69 -5.54 -14.17 3.83
C ILE A 69 -5.46 -14.44 5.33
N HIS A 70 -4.24 -14.57 5.85
CA HIS A 70 -3.99 -14.70 7.29
C HIS A 70 -3.11 -13.56 7.79
N ILE A 71 -3.67 -12.73 8.66
CA ILE A 71 -2.99 -11.61 9.32
C ILE A 71 -3.10 -11.79 10.83
N VAL A 72 -1.96 -11.65 11.51
CA VAL A 72 -1.92 -11.60 12.98
C VAL A 72 -1.75 -10.15 13.41
N ILE A 73 -2.57 -9.73 14.37
CA ILE A 73 -2.44 -8.44 15.06
C ILE A 73 -1.88 -8.71 16.45
N ASP A 74 -0.72 -8.17 16.75
CA ASP A 74 -0.06 -8.24 18.05
C ASP A 74 -0.24 -6.92 18.80
N GLN A 75 -1.04 -6.97 19.86
CA GLN A 75 -1.30 -5.82 20.72
C GLN A 75 -0.50 -5.87 22.02
N THR A 76 0.60 -6.62 22.06
CA THR A 76 1.47 -6.62 23.24
C THR A 76 1.95 -5.20 23.52
N GLU A 77 1.72 -4.72 24.75
CA GLU A 77 2.12 -3.38 25.16
C GLU A 77 3.62 -3.18 24.98
N LYS A 78 3.99 -2.10 24.28
CA LYS A 78 5.39 -1.74 24.01
C LYS A 78 5.80 -0.54 24.88
N PRO A 79 7.03 -0.52 25.42
CA PRO A 79 7.55 0.61 26.18
C PRO A 79 7.88 1.77 25.23
N ILE A 80 6.86 2.54 24.85
CA ILE A 80 6.97 3.70 23.96
C ILE A 80 6.92 4.96 24.83
N GLU A 81 7.94 5.82 24.68
CA GLU A 81 8.02 7.10 25.38
C GLU A 81 6.99 8.11 24.81
N GLY A 82 6.51 9.00 25.68
CA GLY A 82 5.52 10.03 25.33
C GLY A 82 4.07 9.52 25.27
N ASP A 83 3.22 10.26 24.56
CA ASP A 83 1.77 10.07 24.50
C ASP A 83 1.33 9.16 23.33
N ARG A 84 2.14 8.15 22.97
CA ARG A 84 1.88 7.25 21.83
C ARG A 84 1.87 5.78 22.22
N ASN A 85 1.00 5.01 21.59
CA ASN A 85 0.95 3.56 21.63
C ASN A 85 0.99 2.98 20.21
N SER A 86 1.15 1.66 20.09
CA SER A 86 1.01 0.97 18.81
C SER A 86 0.67 -0.51 18.99
N PHE A 87 0.10 -1.09 17.94
CA PHE A 87 0.09 -2.54 17.74
C PHE A 87 0.91 -2.88 16.50
N ASP A 88 1.39 -4.11 16.43
CA ASP A 88 2.06 -4.65 15.24
C ASP A 88 1.15 -5.60 14.48
N PHE A 89 1.45 -5.82 13.21
CA PHE A 89 0.80 -6.85 12.44
C PHE A 89 1.79 -7.61 11.57
N SER A 90 1.38 -8.80 11.14
CA SER A 90 2.15 -9.62 10.21
C SER A 90 1.21 -10.31 9.22
N VAL A 91 1.48 -10.13 7.94
CA VAL A 91 0.82 -10.86 6.86
C VAL A 91 1.51 -12.22 6.71
N GLN A 92 0.89 -13.27 7.25
CA GLN A 92 1.47 -14.62 7.26
C GLN A 92 1.10 -15.44 6.02
N LYS A 93 -0.08 -15.18 5.45
CA LYS A 93 -0.55 -15.82 4.22
C LYS A 93 -1.36 -14.82 3.40
N ARG A 94 -1.20 -14.88 2.08
CA ARG A 94 -2.05 -14.22 1.08
C ARG A 94 -2.03 -15.03 -0.22
N PRO A 95 -3.03 -14.92 -1.09
CA PRO A 95 -3.00 -15.53 -2.41
C PRO A 95 -1.81 -15.06 -3.26
N ASP A 96 -1.33 -15.93 -4.14
CA ASP A 96 -0.27 -15.59 -5.10
C ASP A 96 -0.72 -14.48 -6.06
N GLY A 97 0.20 -13.61 -6.46
CA GLY A 97 -0.10 -12.47 -7.32
C GLY A 97 -0.73 -11.27 -6.62
N TYR A 98 -1.19 -11.41 -5.37
CA TYR A 98 -1.75 -10.31 -4.58
C TYR A 98 -0.69 -9.65 -3.70
N ALA A 99 -0.65 -8.32 -3.73
CA ALA A 99 0.23 -7.49 -2.90
C ALA A 99 -0.57 -6.55 -2.01
N LEU A 100 -0.07 -6.26 -0.80
CA LEU A 100 -0.68 -5.27 0.09
C LEU A 100 -0.54 -3.88 -0.57
N THR A 101 -1.65 -3.17 -0.74
CA THR A 101 -1.68 -1.85 -1.38
C THR A 101 -2.18 -0.74 -0.47
N SER A 102 -3.09 -1.06 0.46
CA SER A 102 -3.68 -0.10 1.39
C SER A 102 -3.98 -0.71 2.76
N MET A 103 -3.90 0.13 3.78
CA MET A 103 -4.23 -0.16 5.17
C MET A 103 -5.17 0.90 5.70
N GLU A 104 -6.20 0.49 6.43
CA GLU A 104 -7.19 1.38 7.01
C GLU A 104 -7.46 1.05 8.48
N TRP A 105 -7.54 2.08 9.30
CA TRP A 105 -8.17 2.07 10.60
C TRP A 105 -9.44 2.92 10.53
N SER A 106 -10.55 2.36 10.99
CA SER A 106 -11.84 3.06 11.01
C SER A 106 -12.56 2.82 12.32
N SER A 107 -12.85 3.90 13.04
CA SER A 107 -13.58 3.92 14.29
C SER A 107 -14.46 5.16 14.38
N ALA A 108 -15.15 5.36 15.51
CA ALA A 108 -16.05 6.49 15.67
C ALA A 108 -15.32 7.85 15.71
N ASN A 109 -14.10 7.90 16.25
CA ASN A 109 -13.36 9.14 16.46
C ASN A 109 -12.17 9.28 15.50
N LEU A 110 -11.75 8.21 14.83
CA LEU A 110 -10.57 8.21 13.97
C LEU A 110 -10.80 7.41 12.69
N SER A 111 -10.42 8.01 11.56
CA SER A 111 -10.26 7.31 10.29
C SER A 111 -8.88 7.62 9.74
N VAL A 112 -8.11 6.57 9.45
CA VAL A 112 -6.77 6.66 8.88
C VAL A 112 -6.70 5.68 7.73
N VAL A 113 -6.27 6.16 6.57
CA VAL A 113 -5.97 5.34 5.40
C VAL A 113 -4.54 5.65 5.00
N ASN A 114 -3.72 4.62 4.85
CA ASN A 114 -2.37 4.75 4.32
C ASN A 114 -2.17 3.76 3.18
N SER A 115 -1.64 4.25 2.07
CA SER A 115 -1.03 3.42 1.04
C SER A 115 0.20 2.69 1.59
N LEU A 116 0.64 1.66 0.86
CA LEU A 116 1.91 0.99 1.17
C LEU A 116 3.09 1.98 1.23
N GLN A 117 3.14 2.95 0.32
CA GLN A 117 4.22 3.94 0.23
C GLN A 117 4.24 4.89 1.44
N GLU A 118 3.08 5.43 1.84
CA GLU A 118 2.98 6.28 3.04
C GLU A 118 3.39 5.51 4.30
N ALA A 119 2.98 4.25 4.42
CA ALA A 119 3.39 3.44 5.56
C ALA A 119 4.92 3.20 5.61
N ILE A 120 5.57 3.04 4.45
CA ILE A 120 7.04 2.93 4.37
C ILE A 120 7.70 4.25 4.82
N GLU A 121 7.17 5.39 4.38
CA GLU A 121 7.64 6.72 4.79
C GLU A 121 7.47 6.94 6.30
N HIS A 122 6.31 6.56 6.83
CA HIS A 122 6.01 6.59 8.26
C HIS A 122 6.97 5.72 9.08
N GLY A 123 7.38 4.57 8.54
CA GLY A 123 8.37 3.71 9.18
C GLY A 123 9.76 4.32 9.27
N ALA A 124 10.09 5.29 8.39
CA ALA A 124 11.35 6.01 8.41
C ALA A 124 11.31 7.27 9.31
N ASN A 125 10.17 7.95 9.38
CA ASN A 125 10.03 9.24 10.09
C ASN A 125 9.32 9.14 11.46
N GLY A 126 8.65 8.01 11.74
CA GLY A 126 7.92 7.77 12.98
C GLY A 126 6.57 8.47 13.07
N GLU A 127 5.90 8.82 11.98
CA GLU A 127 4.57 9.45 11.99
C GLU A 127 3.46 8.51 12.53
N ASN A 128 2.30 9.09 12.84
CA ASN A 128 1.12 8.33 13.25
C ASN A 128 0.45 7.66 12.05
N GLY A 129 -0.32 6.61 12.31
CA GLY A 129 -0.93 5.78 11.28
C GLY A 129 -0.17 4.48 11.05
N PHE A 130 -0.43 3.83 9.92
CA PHE A 130 0.26 2.60 9.57
C PHE A 130 1.72 2.90 9.24
N TYR A 131 2.59 1.97 9.61
CA TYR A 131 4.02 2.07 9.35
C TYR A 131 4.59 0.73 8.90
N ILE A 132 5.63 0.78 8.06
CA ILE A 132 6.45 -0.33 7.63
C ILE A 132 7.90 0.11 7.76
N SER A 133 8.63 -0.50 8.69
CA SER A 133 10.07 -0.26 8.85
C SER A 133 10.83 -0.51 7.56
N GLY A 134 11.96 0.19 7.35
CA GLY A 134 12.67 0.17 6.06
C GLY A 134 13.17 -1.21 5.57
N ASN A 135 13.33 -2.19 6.46
CA ASN A 135 13.65 -3.58 6.10
C ASN A 135 12.41 -4.50 6.06
N GLY A 136 11.21 -3.95 6.26
CA GLY A 136 9.94 -4.66 6.31
C GLY A 136 9.77 -5.58 7.53
N GLN A 137 10.70 -5.55 8.50
CA GLN A 137 10.69 -6.47 9.64
C GLN A 137 9.56 -6.16 10.62
N PHE A 138 9.31 -4.87 10.83
CA PHE A 138 8.25 -4.35 11.68
C PHE A 138 7.21 -3.63 10.83
N MET A 139 5.96 -3.99 11.05
CA MET A 139 4.79 -3.35 10.47
C MET A 139 3.77 -3.15 11.58
N GLY A 140 3.10 -2.01 11.61
CA GLY A 140 2.17 -1.73 12.69
C GLY A 140 1.35 -0.47 12.46
N PHE A 141 0.73 -0.01 13.53
CA PHE A 141 -0.08 1.21 13.55
C PHE A 141 0.24 2.01 14.81
N PHE A 142 0.75 3.23 14.63
CA PHE A 142 0.98 4.17 15.73
C PHE A 142 -0.26 5.05 15.95
N TYR A 143 -0.63 5.23 17.21
CA TYR A 143 -1.77 6.06 17.61
C TYR A 143 -1.48 6.83 18.90
N ASP A 144 -2.24 7.89 19.13
CA ASP A 144 -2.21 8.67 20.37
C ASP A 144 -2.81 7.87 21.52
N LYS A 145 -2.17 7.88 22.70
CA LYS A 145 -2.66 7.21 23.92
C LYS A 145 -4.07 7.67 24.32
N ALA A 146 -4.49 8.87 23.95
CA ALA A 146 -5.85 9.35 24.16
C ALA A 146 -6.93 8.48 23.47
N LEU A 147 -6.55 7.67 22.48
CA LEU A 147 -7.43 6.75 21.77
C LEU A 147 -7.46 5.33 22.39
N ALA A 148 -6.73 5.08 23.48
CA ALA A 148 -6.78 3.80 24.17
C ALA A 148 -8.21 3.47 24.64
N GLY A 149 -8.61 2.20 24.47
CA GLY A 149 -9.97 1.73 24.70
C GLY A 149 -10.92 1.93 23.52
N GLU A 150 -10.51 2.61 22.45
CA GLU A 150 -11.33 2.76 21.25
C GLU A 150 -11.37 1.46 20.44
N THR A 151 -12.59 0.98 20.18
CA THR A 151 -12.83 -0.14 19.26
C THR A 151 -13.04 0.37 17.85
N GLY A 152 -12.32 -0.23 16.90
CA GLY A 152 -12.42 0.07 15.49
C GLY A 152 -12.15 -1.16 14.63
N LYS A 153 -12.27 -0.97 13.32
CA LYS A 153 -11.96 -1.98 12.32
C LYS A 153 -10.62 -1.64 11.67
N VAL A 154 -9.70 -2.59 11.71
CA VAL A 154 -8.51 -2.57 10.85
C VAL A 154 -8.81 -3.34 9.56
N SER A 155 -8.43 -2.77 8.42
CA SER A 155 -8.59 -3.38 7.10
C SER A 155 -7.28 -3.34 6.31
N PHE A 156 -7.02 -4.40 5.55
CA PHE A 156 -5.88 -4.51 4.66
C PHE A 156 -6.38 -4.89 3.26
N THR A 157 -6.11 -4.04 2.28
CA THR A 157 -6.46 -4.27 0.88
C THR A 157 -5.27 -4.85 0.15
N PHE A 158 -5.50 -5.97 -0.51
CA PHE A 158 -4.55 -6.62 -1.39
C PHE A 158 -5.04 -6.53 -2.82
N THR A 159 -4.16 -6.16 -3.75
CA THR A 159 -4.50 -5.99 -5.15
C THR A 159 -3.59 -6.85 -6.02
N ASP A 160 -4.14 -7.48 -7.05
CA ASP A 160 -3.37 -8.17 -8.08
C ASP A 160 -2.99 -7.25 -9.26
N GLU A 161 -2.25 -7.79 -10.24
CA GLU A 161 -1.83 -7.02 -11.43
C GLU A 161 -3.00 -6.62 -12.35
N GLN A 162 -4.15 -7.26 -12.22
CA GLN A 162 -5.36 -6.95 -12.99
C GLN A 162 -6.23 -5.89 -12.28
N GLY A 163 -5.86 -5.50 -11.06
CA GLY A 163 -6.61 -4.53 -10.25
C GLY A 163 -7.75 -5.15 -9.45
N ASN A 164 -7.84 -6.48 -9.32
CA ASN A 164 -8.81 -7.11 -8.45
C ASN A 164 -8.38 -6.94 -7.00
N GLU A 165 -9.34 -6.64 -6.11
CA GLU A 165 -9.08 -6.40 -4.70
C GLU A 165 -9.60 -7.53 -3.82
N LEU A 166 -8.81 -7.89 -2.81
CA LEU A 166 -9.20 -8.70 -1.67
C LEU A 166 -8.99 -7.89 -0.40
N ILE A 167 -10.03 -7.80 0.43
CA ILE A 167 -9.98 -7.03 1.67
C ILE A 167 -10.09 -8.00 2.83
N TRP A 168 -9.09 -7.97 3.71
CA TRP A 168 -9.16 -8.60 5.02
C TRP A 168 -9.49 -7.56 6.06
N SER A 169 -10.35 -7.88 7.04
CA SER A 169 -10.68 -6.96 8.12
C SER A 169 -10.86 -7.66 9.45
N LYS A 170 -10.59 -6.92 10.54
CA LYS A 170 -10.82 -7.39 11.91
C LYS A 170 -11.19 -6.24 12.83
N GLU A 171 -12.10 -6.50 13.76
CA GLU A 171 -12.39 -5.57 14.86
C GLU A 171 -11.29 -5.69 15.93
N VAL A 172 -10.78 -4.56 16.38
CA VAL A 172 -9.66 -4.43 17.33
C VAL A 172 -9.98 -3.30 18.30
N THR A 173 -9.64 -3.48 19.58
CA THR A 173 -9.70 -2.42 20.60
C THR A 173 -8.28 -1.95 20.89
N LEU A 174 -8.01 -0.65 20.73
CA LEU A 174 -6.70 -0.08 21.01
C LEU A 174 -6.38 -0.21 22.51
N LEU A 175 -5.16 -0.65 22.84
CA LEU A 175 -4.69 -0.78 24.22
C LEU A 175 -3.97 0.48 24.70
#